data_AF-A0A2X2HPL2-F1
#
_entry.id   AF-A0A2X2HPL2-F1
#
_cell.length_a   1.000
_cell.length_b   1.000
_cell.length_c   1.000
_cell.angle_alpha   90.00
_cell.angle_beta   90.00
_cell.angle_gamma   90.00
#
_symmetry.space_group_name_H-M   'P 1'
#
loop_
_entity.id
_entity.type
_entity.pdbx_description
1 polymer ?
#
loop_
_entity_poly.entity_id
_entity_poly.type
_entity_poly.pdbx_seq_one_letter_code
_entity_poly.pdbx_strand_id
1 'polypeptide(L)'
;MSELCEKYIRYKRGGKFTGKAENRVREGFSLLVEVMGDSKLVKVDRDYLREYESLLRSIPARRDLAKIRCKINDIHELMVKAKENGDPLMSDNTVRKYMRVIFEAFRWADGEGIFIKSPANQFFAPVANEKMD
;
A
#
# COMPACT_ATOMS: atom_id res chain seq x y z
N MET A 1 9.05 6.56 3.83
CA MET A 1 8.15 5.39 3.93
C MET A 1 8.90 4.14 4.33
N SER A 2 10.04 3.85 3.72
CA SER A 2 10.89 2.70 4.11
C SER A 2 11.26 2.73 5.59
N GLU A 3 11.60 3.91 6.12
CA GLU A 3 11.89 4.08 7.56
C GLU A 3 10.71 3.71 8.47
N LEU A 4 9.49 4.10 8.08
CA LEU A 4 8.29 3.74 8.86
C LEU A 4 8.04 2.23 8.82
N CYS A 5 8.23 1.60 7.66
CA CYS A 5 8.14 0.15 7.51
C CYS A 5 9.05 -0.56 8.51
N GLU A 6 10.33 -0.18 8.56
CA GLU A 6 11.30 -0.78 9.48
C GLU A 6 10.92 -0.56 10.95
N LYS A 7 10.49 0.65 11.31
CA LYS A 7 10.04 0.96 12.68
C LYS A 7 8.82 0.11 13.06
N TYR A 8 7.84 -0.01 12.18
CA TYR A 8 6.62 -0.81 12.41
C TYR A 8 6.92 -2.31 12.51
N ILE A 9 7.81 -2.84 11.66
CA ILE A 9 8.27 -4.23 11.73
C ILE A 9 8.94 -4.52 13.08
N ARG A 10 9.83 -3.65 13.54
CA ARG A 10 10.47 -3.80 14.86
C ARG A 10 9.45 -3.80 15.99
N TYR A 11 8.47 -2.89 15.94
CA TYR A 11 7.37 -2.88 16.90
C TYR A 11 6.59 -4.20 16.91
N LYS A 12 6.20 -4.71 15.74
CA LYS A 12 5.44 -5.95 15.62
C LYS A 12 6.22 -7.19 16.08
N ARG A 13 7.53 -7.23 15.87
CA ARG A 13 8.40 -8.32 16.34
C ARG A 13 8.41 -8.48 17.87
N GLY A 14 7.98 -7.47 18.62
CA GLY A 14 7.72 -7.60 20.06
C GLY A 14 6.50 -8.46 20.43
N GLY A 15 5.73 -8.95 19.46
CA GLY A 15 4.55 -9.80 19.65
C GLY A 15 4.48 -11.01 18.70
N LYS A 16 3.28 -11.55 18.46
CA LYS A 16 3.03 -12.68 17.53
C LYS A 16 3.12 -12.24 16.06
N PHE A 17 4.31 -11.89 15.59
CA PHE A 17 4.56 -11.45 14.22
C PHE A 17 5.32 -12.52 13.44
N THR A 18 4.60 -13.23 12.57
CA THR A 18 5.17 -14.30 11.76
C THR A 18 5.96 -13.73 10.58
N GLY A 19 6.91 -14.49 10.04
CA GLY A 19 7.63 -14.09 8.82
C GLY A 19 6.70 -13.82 7.63
N LYS A 20 5.57 -14.54 7.54
CA LYS A 20 4.53 -14.26 6.53
C LYS A 20 3.86 -12.90 6.72
N ALA A 21 3.59 -12.52 7.97
CA ALA A 21 3.04 -11.20 8.28
C ALA A 21 4.07 -10.10 8.00
N GLU A 22 5.35 -10.35 8.30
CA GLU A 22 6.43 -9.43 7.96
C GLU A 22 6.56 -9.22 6.44
N ASN A 23 6.58 -10.30 5.66
CA ASN A 23 6.66 -10.20 4.20
C ASN A 23 5.50 -9.40 3.63
N ARG A 24 4.27 -9.59 4.13
CA ARG A 24 3.11 -8.80 3.72
C ARG A 24 3.29 -7.30 4.00
N VAL A 25 3.84 -6.94 5.15
CA VAL A 25 4.15 -5.53 5.49
C VAL A 25 5.19 -4.98 4.53
N ARG A 26 6.28 -5.71 4.31
CA ARG A 26 7.35 -5.31 3.38
C ARG A 26 6.81 -5.13 1.97
N GLU A 27 6.06 -6.08 1.44
CA GLU A 27 5.45 -6.01 0.12
C GLU A 27 4.53 -4.80 -0.05
N GLY A 28 3.69 -4.49 0.96
CA GLY A 28 2.81 -3.33 0.92
C GLY A 28 3.58 -2.01 0.87
N PHE A 29 4.59 -1.86 1.72
CA PHE A 29 5.44 -0.67 1.72
C PHE A 29 6.33 -0.56 0.48
N SER A 30 6.89 -1.67 0.00
CA SER A 30 7.69 -1.70 -1.23
C SER A 30 6.87 -1.25 -2.43
N LEU A 31 5.62 -1.71 -2.57
CA LEU A 31 4.73 -1.26 -3.64
C LEU A 31 4.40 0.24 -3.50
N LEU A 32 4.15 0.74 -2.29
CA LEU A 32 3.93 2.16 -2.09
C LEU A 32 5.16 3.00 -2.48
N VAL A 33 6.36 2.58 -2.10
CA VAL A 33 7.61 3.26 -2.47
C VAL A 33 7.86 3.20 -3.98
N GLU A 34 7.56 2.06 -4.60
CA GLU A 34 7.68 1.87 -6.05
C GLU A 34 6.75 2.82 -6.82
N VAL A 35 5.52 3.05 -6.32
CA VAL A 35 4.48 3.85 -6.99
C VAL A 35 4.55 5.34 -6.65
N MET A 36 4.91 5.70 -5.43
CA MET A 36 4.85 7.08 -4.92
C MET A 36 6.23 7.68 -4.62
N GLY A 37 7.29 6.91 -4.82
CA GLY A 37 8.62 7.22 -4.29
C GLY A 37 8.72 7.07 -2.77
N ASP A 38 9.94 7.11 -2.24
CA ASP A 38 10.18 7.00 -0.79
C ASP A 38 9.91 8.33 -0.07
N SER A 39 8.63 8.69 0.02
CA SER A 39 8.19 9.96 0.62
C SER A 39 8.40 10.01 2.14
N LYS A 40 8.72 11.20 2.67
CA LYS A 40 8.77 11.44 4.12
C LYS A 40 7.35 11.47 4.71
N LEU A 41 7.19 11.06 5.97
CA LEU A 41 5.89 11.01 6.65
C LEU A 41 5.16 12.37 6.69
N VAL A 42 5.92 13.47 6.76
CA VAL A 42 5.37 14.84 6.73
C VAL A 42 4.59 15.17 5.45
N LYS A 43 4.84 14.43 4.35
CA LYS A 43 4.15 14.62 3.06
C LYS A 43 2.88 13.76 2.93
N VAL A 44 2.52 13.03 3.97
CA VAL A 44 1.44 12.04 3.90
C VAL A 44 0.17 12.66 4.45
N ASP A 45 -0.73 13.01 3.55
CA ASP A 45 -2.08 13.47 3.85
C ASP A 45 -3.13 12.59 3.17
N ARG A 46 -4.39 13.04 3.15
CA ARG A 46 -5.47 12.26 2.53
C ARG A 46 -5.39 12.28 1.01
N ASP A 47 -4.86 13.34 0.40
CA ASP A 47 -4.76 13.45 -1.06
C ASP A 47 -3.65 12.53 -1.57
N TYR A 48 -2.51 12.47 -0.87
CA TYR A 48 -1.46 11.47 -1.10
C TYR A 48 -2.03 10.04 -1.07
N LEU A 49 -2.89 9.74 -0.10
CA LEU A 49 -3.52 8.43 0.02
C LEU A 49 -4.53 8.16 -1.11
N ARG A 50 -5.28 9.17 -1.57
CA ARG A 50 -6.22 9.05 -2.70
C ARG A 50 -5.48 8.85 -4.02
N GLU A 51 -4.36 9.54 -4.21
CA GLU A 51 -3.49 9.38 -5.36
C GLU A 51 -2.95 7.95 -5.41
N TYR A 52 -2.39 7.47 -4.29
CA TYR A 52 -1.90 6.09 -4.21
C TYR A 52 -3.02 5.06 -4.45
N GLU A 53 -4.21 5.27 -3.88
CA GLU A 53 -5.39 4.42 -4.10
C GLU A 53 -5.80 4.36 -5.58
N SER A 54 -5.74 5.50 -6.28
CA SER A 54 -6.04 5.61 -7.71
C SER A 54 -4.98 4.92 -8.58
N LEU A 55 -3.71 5.09 -8.22
CA LEU A 55 -2.60 4.45 -8.93
C LEU A 55 -2.64 2.93 -8.77
N LEU A 56 -2.94 2.41 -7.57
CA LEU A 56 -3.12 0.97 -7.34
C LEU A 56 -4.17 0.37 -8.28
N ARG A 57 -5.30 1.07 -8.53
CA ARG A 57 -6.33 0.62 -9.48
C ARG A 57 -5.87 0.60 -10.93
N SER A 58 -4.78 1.29 -11.25
CA SER A 58 -4.20 1.32 -12.60
C SER A 58 -3.13 0.24 -12.79
N ILE A 59 -2.73 -0.48 -11.74
CA ILE A 59 -1.74 -1.56 -11.83
C ILE A 59 -2.40 -2.82 -12.39
N PRO A 60 -1.75 -3.56 -13.31
CA PRO A 60 -2.25 -4.85 -13.77
C PRO A 60 -2.37 -5.85 -12.61
N ALA A 61 -3.47 -6.60 -12.57
CA ALA A 61 -3.78 -7.59 -11.52
C ALA A 61 -2.67 -8.64 -11.35
N ARG A 62 -2.02 -9.01 -12.46
CA ARG A 62 -0.87 -9.92 -12.50
C ARG A 62 0.42 -9.14 -12.78
N ARG A 63 0.73 -8.17 -11.92
CA ARG A 63 1.88 -7.25 -12.05
C ARG A 63 3.17 -7.95 -12.48
N ASP A 64 3.59 -8.97 -11.75
CA ASP A 64 4.90 -9.60 -11.99
C ASP A 64 4.97 -10.28 -13.37
N LEU A 65 3.86 -10.87 -13.82
CA LEU A 65 3.77 -11.46 -15.16
C LEU A 65 3.67 -10.41 -16.25
N ALA A 66 2.99 -9.29 -15.98
CA ALA A 66 2.97 -8.16 -16.90
C ALA A 66 4.38 -7.58 -17.07
N LYS A 67 5.17 -7.44 -16.00
CA LYS A 67 6.58 -7.00 -16.06
C LYS A 67 7.41 -7.91 -16.95
N ILE A 68 7.32 -9.24 -16.74
CA ILE A 68 8.06 -10.23 -17.53
C ILE A 68 7.65 -10.17 -19.00
N ARG A 69 6.34 -10.18 -19.29
CA ARG A 69 5.80 -10.18 -20.65
C ARG A 69 6.16 -8.91 -21.41
N CYS A 70 6.06 -7.74 -20.76
CA CYS A 70 6.32 -6.45 -21.38
C CYS A 70 7.79 -6.03 -21.31
N LYS A 71 8.62 -6.73 -20.51
CA LYS A 71 10.02 -6.37 -20.21
C LYS A 71 10.16 -4.97 -19.62
N ILE A 72 9.17 -4.54 -18.83
CA ILE A 72 9.10 -3.23 -18.19
C ILE A 72 9.22 -3.42 -16.68
N ASN A 73 10.18 -2.73 -16.06
CA ASN A 73 10.37 -2.78 -14.61
C ASN A 73 9.77 -1.56 -13.89
N ASP A 74 9.69 -0.42 -14.57
CA ASP A 74 9.06 0.79 -14.06
C ASP A 74 7.55 0.60 -13.94
N ILE A 75 6.98 0.96 -12.78
CA ILE A 75 5.57 0.67 -12.49
C ILE A 75 4.64 1.60 -13.27
N HIS A 76 5.04 2.85 -13.54
CA HIS A 76 4.20 3.81 -14.25
C HIS A 76 4.15 3.48 -15.75
N GLU A 77 5.28 3.13 -16.35
CA GLU A 77 5.34 2.59 -17.71
C GLU A 77 4.49 1.32 -17.82
N LEU A 78 4.52 0.45 -16.80
CA LEU A 78 3.72 -0.77 -16.79
C LEU A 78 2.21 -0.48 -16.73
N MET A 79 1.77 0.53 -15.96
CA MET A 79 0.36 0.95 -15.92
C MET A 79 -0.11 1.45 -17.29
N VAL A 80 0.70 2.29 -17.96
CA VAL A 80 0.41 2.77 -19.32
C VAL A 80 0.28 1.57 -20.26
N LYS A 81 1.23 0.63 -20.20
CA LYS A 81 1.22 -0.54 -21.08
C LYS A 81 0.05 -1.49 -20.81
N ALA A 82 -0.32 -1.66 -19.55
CA ALA A 82 -1.47 -2.46 -19.15
C ALA A 82 -2.78 -1.90 -19.74
N LYS A 83 -2.93 -0.56 -19.72
CA LYS A 83 -4.07 0.12 -20.33
C LYS A 83 -4.11 -0.07 -21.85
N GLU A 84 -2.97 0.08 -22.54
CA GLU A 84 -2.87 -0.15 -23.99
C GLU A 84 -3.24 -1.58 -24.38
N ASN A 85 -2.83 -2.57 -23.58
CA ASN A 85 -3.08 -3.98 -23.85
C ASN A 85 -4.49 -4.45 -23.42
N GLY A 86 -5.25 -3.62 -22.70
CA GLY A 86 -6.52 -4.03 -22.09
C GLY A 86 -6.34 -5.11 -21.00
N ASP A 87 -5.20 -5.09 -20.30
CA ASP A 87 -4.93 -6.05 -19.22
C ASP A 87 -5.92 -5.88 -18.06
N PRO A 88 -6.35 -6.97 -17.41
CA PRO A 88 -7.12 -6.88 -16.17
C PRO A 88 -6.32 -6.13 -15.09
N LEU A 89 -6.94 -5.10 -14.50
CA LEU A 89 -6.34 -4.28 -13.45
C LEU A 89 -6.68 -4.82 -12.04
N MET A 90 -5.99 -4.33 -11.01
CA MET A 90 -6.24 -4.73 -9.63
C MET A 90 -7.70 -4.51 -9.23
N SER A 91 -8.31 -5.51 -8.61
CA SER A 91 -9.65 -5.39 -8.04
C SER A 91 -9.67 -4.50 -6.80
N ASP A 92 -10.83 -3.93 -6.48
CA ASP A 92 -11.03 -3.11 -5.28
C ASP A 92 -10.62 -3.85 -4.00
N ASN A 93 -10.87 -5.17 -3.93
CA ASN A 93 -10.47 -5.98 -2.78
C ASN A 93 -8.95 -6.05 -2.64
N THR A 94 -8.22 -6.18 -3.74
CA THR A 94 -6.75 -6.18 -3.74
C THR A 94 -6.21 -4.79 -3.38
N VAL A 95 -6.77 -3.72 -3.95
CA VAL A 95 -6.42 -2.33 -3.61
C VAL A 95 -6.59 -2.08 -2.11
N ARG A 96 -7.75 -2.45 -1.55
CA ARG A 96 -8.02 -2.29 -0.11
C ARG A 96 -7.06 -3.10 0.76
N LYS A 97 -6.64 -4.30 0.34
CA LYS A 97 -5.64 -5.10 1.07
C LYS A 97 -4.30 -4.36 1.18
N TYR A 98 -3.79 -3.80 0.08
CA TYR A 98 -2.56 -3.01 0.12
C TYR A 98 -2.70 -1.76 1.01
N MET A 99 -3.80 -1.02 0.86
CA MET A 99 -4.07 0.16 1.69
C MET A 99 -4.16 -0.18 3.19
N ARG A 100 -4.84 -1.28 3.55
CA ARG A 100 -4.99 -1.72 4.94
C ARG A 100 -3.65 -2.02 5.62
N VAL A 101 -2.71 -2.64 4.91
CA VAL A 101 -1.36 -2.92 5.44
C VAL A 101 -0.67 -1.62 5.90
N ILE A 102 -0.71 -0.59 5.06
CA ILE A 102 -0.09 0.70 5.36
C ILE A 102 -0.87 1.46 6.45
N PHE A 103 -2.20 1.37 6.43
CA PHE A 103 -3.06 2.02 7.42
C PHE A 103 -2.87 1.47 8.83
N GLU A 104 -2.59 0.18 8.98
CA GLU A 104 -2.22 -0.38 10.28
C GLU A 104 -0.94 0.24 10.83
N ALA A 105 0.09 0.41 9.99
CA ALA A 105 1.31 1.09 10.38
C ALA A 105 1.08 2.58 10.70
N PHE A 106 0.20 3.25 9.94
CA PHE A 106 -0.13 4.67 10.19
C PHE A 106 -0.91 4.85 11.50
N ARG A 107 -1.84 3.94 11.81
CA ARG A 107 -2.56 3.96 13.10
C ARG A 107 -1.63 3.68 14.28
N TRP A 108 -0.69 2.75 14.12
CA TRP A 108 0.35 2.56 15.12
C TRP A 108 1.19 3.84 15.30
N ALA A 109 1.66 4.44 14.21
CA ALA A 109 2.42 5.69 14.24
C ALA A 109 1.65 6.87 14.86
N ASP A 110 0.33 6.94 14.68
CA ASP A 110 -0.58 7.88 15.36
C ASP A 110 -0.54 7.67 16.88
N GLY A 111 -0.67 6.41 17.33
CA GLY A 111 -0.62 6.04 18.74
C GLY A 111 0.72 6.33 19.42
N GLU A 112 1.82 6.27 18.66
CA GLU A 112 3.18 6.63 19.12
C GLU A 112 3.46 8.14 19.04
N GLY A 113 2.52 8.96 18.55
CA GLY A 113 2.73 10.41 18.36
C GLY A 113 3.70 10.77 17.22
N ILE A 114 3.98 9.83 16.32
CA ILE A 114 4.80 10.07 15.10
C ILE A 114 4.00 10.90 14.10
N PHE A 115 2.68 10.65 14.01
CA PHE A 115 1.75 11.54 13.33
C PHE A 115 1.11 12.52 14.33
N ILE A 116 0.82 13.73 13.87
CA ILE A 116 -0.07 14.65 14.62
C ILE A 116 -1.52 14.16 14.55
N LYS A 117 -1.93 13.64 13.39
CA LYS A 117 -3.20 12.95 13.14
C LYS A 117 -3.07 12.07 11.91
N SER A 118 -3.33 10.77 12.04
CA SER A 118 -3.22 9.84 10.91
C SER A 118 -4.22 10.16 9.78
N PRO A 119 -3.75 10.28 8.51
CA PRO A 119 -4.63 10.50 7.36
C PRO A 119 -5.44 9.25 6.97
N ALA A 120 -5.09 8.08 7.53
CA ALA A 120 -5.79 6.83 7.32
C ALA A 120 -7.11 6.72 8.11
N ASN A 121 -7.30 7.55 9.13
CA ASN A 121 -8.49 7.52 9.98
C ASN A 121 -9.76 7.77 9.14
N GLN A 122 -10.70 6.82 9.17
CA GLN A 122 -11.96 6.84 8.41
C GLN A 122 -11.77 7.12 6.90
N PHE A 123 -10.67 6.61 6.31
CA PHE A 123 -10.35 6.88 4.90
C PHE A 123 -11.33 6.25 3.92
N PHE A 124 -11.71 4.99 4.15
CA PHE A 124 -12.78 4.35 3.39
C PHE A 124 -14.13 4.66 4.03
N ALA A 125 -15.16 4.82 3.20
CA ALA A 125 -16.53 4.81 3.68
C ALA A 125 -16.78 3.50 4.46
N PRO A 126 -17.56 3.54 5.56
CA PRO A 126 -17.96 2.33 6.27
C PRO A 126 -18.62 1.38 5.28
N VAL A 127 -18.06 0.18 5.12
CA VAL A 127 -18.71 -0.86 4.34
C VAL A 127 -19.81 -1.43 5.24
N ALA A 128 -21.07 -1.35 4.83
CA ALA A 128 -22.15 -2.02 5.55
C ALA A 128 -21.82 -3.52 5.59
N ASN A 129 -21.53 -4.06 6.79
CA ASN A 129 -21.27 -5.48 7.07
C ASN A 129 -19.93 -6.08 6.60
N GLU A 130 -18.78 -5.51 6.98
CA GLU A 130 -17.57 -6.34 7.12
C GLU A 130 -17.41 -6.71 8.60
N LYS A 131 -17.79 -7.95 8.95
CA LYS A 131 -17.32 -8.57 10.20
C LYS A 131 -15.82 -8.73 10.07
N MET A 132 -15.07 -8.06 10.95
CA MET A 132 -13.67 -8.37 11.18
C MET A 132 -13.62 -9.68 11.95
N ASP A 133 -13.40 -10.77 11.24
CA ASP A 133 -12.93 -12.04 11.82
C ASP A 133 -11.44 -11.92 12.21
#